data_AF-A0A440AQJ5-F1
#
_entry.id   AF-A0A440AQJ5-F1
#
_cell.length_a   1.000
_cell.length_b   1.000
_cell.length_c   1.000
_cell.angle_alpha   90.00
_cell.angle_beta   90.00
_cell.angle_gamma   90.00
#
_symmetry.space_group_name_H-M   'P 1'
#
loop_
_entity.id
_entity.type
_entity.pdbx_description
1 polymer ?
#
loop_
_entity_poly.entity_id
_entity_poly.type
_entity_poly.pdbx_seq_one_letter_code
_entity_poly.pdbx_strand_id
1 'polypeptide(L)'
;MAAIPLLEETSGGPAGAMVSGLAGLAREADPAHIELLANDRPERKLAVYPASAGFDLVEELDYLCTRTIEPNVFFNPRFLAPAMPRLEDREVRLAVIRDGDE
;
A
#
# COMPACT_ATOMS: atom_id res chain seq x y z
N MET A 1 1.72 -18.75 6.09
CA MET A 1 0.97 -18.27 7.27
C MET A 1 0.73 -16.79 7.02
N ALA A 2 -0.51 -16.31 6.96
CA ALA A 2 -0.75 -14.92 6.58
C ALA A 2 -0.22 -13.98 7.68
N ALA A 3 0.67 -13.05 7.33
CA ALA A 3 1.18 -12.07 8.29
C ALA A 3 0.02 -11.23 8.84
N ILE A 4 0.07 -10.89 10.13
CA ILE A 4 -0.95 -10.06 10.77
C ILE A 4 -0.49 -8.59 10.74
N PRO A 5 -1.29 -7.66 10.18
CA PRO A 5 -0.94 -6.25 10.16
C PRO A 5 -1.03 -5.62 11.55
N LEU A 6 -0.17 -4.65 11.82
CA LEU A 6 -0.23 -3.75 12.97
C LEU A 6 -1.34 -2.71 12.83
N LEU A 7 -1.57 -2.28 11.60
CA LEU A 7 -2.59 -1.32 11.20
C LEU A 7 -3.14 -1.76 9.84
N GLU A 8 -4.44 -1.70 9.67
CA GLU A 8 -5.09 -1.84 8.38
C GLU A 8 -6.10 -0.71 8.21
N GLU A 9 -6.04 -0.04 7.07
CA GLU A 9 -6.91 1.08 6.72
C GLU A 9 -7.40 0.93 5.28
N THR A 10 -8.70 1.13 5.06
CA THR A 10 -9.25 1.25 3.72
C THR A 10 -8.80 2.58 3.10
N SER A 11 -7.82 2.52 2.22
CA SER A 11 -7.23 3.71 1.59
C SER A 11 -7.94 4.05 0.29
N GLY A 12 -8.40 5.28 0.15
CA GLY A 12 -8.96 5.79 -1.12
C GLY A 12 -10.49 5.82 -1.21
N GLY A 13 -11.19 5.56 -0.10
CA GLY A 13 -12.64 5.80 -0.02
C GLY A 13 -13.00 7.29 -0.08
N PRO A 14 -14.25 7.63 -0.42
CA PRO A 14 -14.71 9.01 -0.58
C PRO A 14 -14.49 9.87 0.68
N ALA A 15 -14.47 9.25 1.87
CA ALA A 15 -14.22 9.94 3.14
C ALA A 15 -12.83 10.61 3.20
N GLY A 16 -11.78 9.97 2.70
CA GLY A 16 -10.42 10.54 2.71
C GLY A 16 -10.30 11.78 1.81
N ALA A 17 -10.94 11.73 0.63
CA ALA A 17 -11.01 12.86 -0.28
C ALA A 17 -11.78 14.05 0.33
N MET A 18 -12.89 13.77 1.02
CA MET A 18 -13.69 14.79 1.73
C MET A 18 -12.89 15.48 2.85
N VAL A 19 -12.14 14.72 3.65
CA VAL A 19 -11.30 15.26 4.73
C VAL A 19 -10.17 16.13 4.17
N SER A 20 -9.51 15.68 3.10
CA SER A 20 -8.48 16.47 2.40
C SER A 20 -9.04 17.76 1.80
N GLY A 21 -10.26 17.70 1.24
CA GLY A 21 -10.99 18.88 0.74
C GLY A 21 -11.32 19.88 1.85
N LEU A 22 -11.80 19.40 3.00
CA LEU A 22 -12.09 20.24 4.16
C LEU A 22 -10.83 20.88 4.76
N ALA A 23 -9.70 20.17 4.71
CA ALA A 23 -8.40 20.68 5.16
C ALA A 23 -7.73 21.65 4.16
N GLY A 24 -8.34 21.90 3.00
CA GLY A 24 -7.76 22.73 1.93
C GLY A 24 -6.52 22.11 1.28
N LEU A 25 -6.32 20.80 1.42
CA LEU A 25 -5.18 20.04 0.90
C LEU A 25 -5.49 19.36 -0.44
N ALA A 26 -6.75 19.36 -0.88
CA ALA A 26 -7.16 18.77 -2.14
C ALA A 26 -6.70 19.63 -3.34
N ARG A 27 -6.06 18.99 -4.32
CA ARG A 27 -5.94 19.54 -5.67
C ARG A 27 -7.30 19.42 -6.36
N GLU A 28 -7.70 20.43 -7.14
CA GLU A 28 -8.90 20.38 -7.99
C GLU A 28 -8.77 19.26 -9.03
N ALA A 29 -9.11 18.04 -8.65
CA ALA A 29 -9.35 16.95 -9.57
C ALA A 29 -10.84 16.97 -9.90
N ASP A 30 -11.17 16.85 -11.19
CA ASP A 30 -12.55 16.78 -11.66
C ASP A 30 -13.27 15.62 -10.94
N PRO A 31 -14.28 15.90 -10.11
CA PRO A 31 -15.01 14.87 -9.36
C PRO A 31 -15.61 13.81 -10.28
N ALA A 32 -16.09 14.20 -11.47
CA ALA A 32 -16.68 13.27 -12.43
C ALA A 32 -15.64 12.30 -13.01
N HIS A 33 -14.40 12.77 -13.19
CA HIS A 33 -13.29 11.93 -13.63
C HIS A 33 -12.86 10.94 -12.54
N ILE A 34 -12.86 11.37 -11.28
CA ILE A 34 -12.57 10.48 -10.14
C ILE A 34 -13.65 9.40 -10.02
N GLU A 35 -14.93 9.78 -10.11
CA GLU A 35 -16.06 8.87 -9.96
C GLU A 35 -16.08 7.81 -11.07
N LEU A 36 -15.83 8.21 -12.33
CA LEU A 36 -15.71 7.29 -13.45
C LEU A 36 -14.58 6.27 -13.27
N LEU A 37 -13.44 6.70 -12.72
CA LEU A 37 -12.31 5.81 -12.46
C LEU A 37 -12.49 4.95 -11.21
N ALA A 38 -13.35 5.35 -10.28
CA ALA A 38 -13.58 4.67 -9.01
C ALA A 38 -14.61 3.53 -9.11
N ASN A 39 -15.56 3.63 -10.05
CA ASN A 39 -16.74 2.75 -10.06
C ASN A 39 -16.44 1.25 -10.25
N ASP A 40 -15.35 0.90 -10.93
CA ASP A 40 -14.96 -0.49 -11.23
C ASP A 40 -13.64 -0.92 -10.56
N ARG A 41 -13.11 -0.12 -9.61
CA ARG A 41 -11.87 -0.48 -8.92
C ARG A 41 -12.15 -1.34 -7.68
N PRO A 42 -11.43 -2.45 -7.48
CA PRO A 42 -11.53 -3.22 -6.23
C PRO A 42 -11.17 -2.34 -5.02
N GLU A 43 -11.66 -2.74 -3.84
CA GLU A 43 -11.37 -2.00 -2.62
C GLU A 43 -9.85 -2.00 -2.36
N ARG A 44 -9.29 -0.81 -2.16
CA ARG A 44 -7.87 -0.64 -1.89
C ARG A 44 -7.62 -0.58 -0.40
N LYS A 45 -6.78 -1.47 0.10
CA LYS A 45 -6.40 -1.55 1.52
C LYS A 45 -4.92 -1.20 1.68
N LEU A 46 -4.63 -0.35 2.66
CA LEU A 46 -3.28 -0.09 3.18
C LEU A 46 -3.12 -0.90 4.46
N ALA A 47 -2.12 -1.78 4.48
CA ALA A 47 -1.77 -2.55 5.67
C ALA A 47 -0.31 -2.27 6.06
N VAL A 48 -0.06 -2.06 7.34
CA VAL A 48 1.27 -1.83 7.92
C VAL A 48 1.66 -3.03 8.76
N TYR A 49 2.80 -3.64 8.44
CA TYR A 49 3.33 -4.83 9.07
C TYR A 49 4.67 -4.55 9.78
N PRO A 50 5.07 -5.41 10.74
CA PRO A 50 6.47 -5.41 11.17
C PRO A 50 7.39 -5.75 9.99
N ALA A 51 8.63 -5.24 10.01
CA ALA A 51 9.63 -5.50 8.96
C ALA A 51 9.84 -7.00 8.65
N SER A 52 9.71 -7.88 9.66
CA SER A 52 9.85 -9.32 9.50
C SER A 52 8.78 -9.95 8.60
N ALA A 53 7.62 -9.32 8.45
CA ALA A 53 6.53 -9.83 7.62
C ALA A 53 6.89 -9.89 6.13
N GLY A 54 7.95 -9.21 5.68
CA GLY A 54 8.43 -9.31 4.31
C GLY A 54 8.75 -10.75 3.89
N PHE A 55 9.16 -11.62 4.82
CA PHE A 55 9.40 -13.04 4.56
C PHE A 55 8.11 -13.86 4.45
N ASP A 56 7.07 -13.48 5.19
CA ASP A 56 5.78 -14.16 5.17
C ASP A 56 4.93 -13.74 3.95
N LEU A 57 5.16 -12.53 3.44
CA LEU A 57 4.43 -11.92 2.32
C LEU A 57 5.13 -12.07 0.96
N VAL A 58 6.15 -12.92 0.83
CA VAL A 58 6.99 -13.01 -0.38
C VAL A 58 6.17 -13.20 -1.66
N GLU A 59 5.21 -14.12 -1.64
CA GLU A 59 4.41 -14.47 -2.83
C GLU A 59 3.54 -13.30 -3.29
N GLU A 60 2.96 -12.57 -2.34
CA GLU A 60 2.15 -11.39 -2.61
C GLU A 60 3.00 -10.20 -3.07
N LEU A 61 4.14 -9.96 -2.42
CA LEU A 61 5.05 -8.90 -2.81
C LEU A 61 5.60 -9.13 -4.23
N ASP A 62 5.83 -10.39 -4.63
CA ASP A 62 6.22 -10.74 -6.00
C ASP A 62 5.08 -10.44 -6.99
N TYR A 63 3.84 -10.80 -6.64
CA TYR A 63 2.65 -10.44 -7.40
C TYR A 63 2.51 -8.92 -7.60
N LEU A 64 2.73 -8.12 -6.56
CA LEU A 64 2.66 -6.66 -6.64
C LEU A 64 3.83 -6.05 -7.41
N CYS A 65 5.05 -6.54 -7.21
CA CYS A 65 6.25 -6.05 -7.90
C CYS A 65 6.17 -6.20 -9.42
N THR A 66 5.52 -7.26 -9.91
CA THR A 66 5.33 -7.47 -11.36
C THR A 66 4.29 -6.55 -11.99
N ARG A 67 3.54 -5.79 -11.17
CA ARG A 67 2.47 -4.87 -11.59
C ARG A 67 2.78 -3.40 -11.34
N THR A 68 4.00 -3.09 -10.91
CA THR A 68 4.41 -1.69 -10.76
C THR A 68 4.60 -1.05 -12.13
N ILE A 69 4.23 0.24 -12.24
CA ILE A 69 4.39 1.01 -13.49
C ILE A 69 5.87 1.07 -13.88
N GLU A 70 6.75 1.16 -12.88
CA GLU A 70 8.19 1.11 -13.04
C GLU A 70 8.76 0.01 -12.14
N PRO A 71 9.42 -1.02 -12.70
CA PRO A 71 10.00 -2.10 -11.91
C PRO A 71 11.24 -1.60 -11.17
N ASN A 72 11.33 -1.89 -9.87
CA ASN A 72 12.48 -1.55 -9.05
C ASN A 72 13.02 -2.80 -8.35
N VAL A 73 14.28 -3.13 -8.64
CA VAL A 73 14.96 -4.32 -8.11
C VAL A 73 15.02 -4.32 -6.57
N PHE A 74 15.09 -3.15 -5.93
CA PHE A 74 15.10 -3.03 -4.47
C PHE A 74 13.76 -3.40 -3.83
N PHE A 75 12.66 -3.33 -4.58
CA PHE A 75 11.34 -3.71 -4.08
C PHE A 75 11.01 -5.19 -4.30
N ASN A 76 11.76 -5.88 -5.16
CA ASN A 76 11.57 -7.33 -5.29
C ASN A 76 11.77 -7.99 -3.91
N PRO A 77 10.85 -8.88 -3.48
CA PRO A 77 10.84 -9.42 -2.12
C PRO A 77 12.14 -10.12 -1.71
N ARG A 78 12.89 -10.66 -2.69
CA ARG A 78 14.19 -11.33 -2.46
C ARG A 78 15.28 -10.36 -2.02
N PHE A 79 15.15 -9.07 -2.33
CA PHE A 79 16.07 -8.01 -1.90
C PHE A 79 15.47 -7.17 -0.78
N LEU A 80 14.16 -6.89 -0.83
CA LEU A 80 13.46 -6.07 0.15
C LEU A 80 13.48 -6.71 1.54
N ALA A 81 13.05 -7.97 1.68
CA ALA A 81 12.94 -8.62 3.00
C ALA A 81 14.29 -8.73 3.74
N PRO A 82 15.40 -9.11 3.08
CA PRO A 82 16.71 -9.13 3.72
C PRO A 82 17.35 -7.75 3.92
N ALA A 83 16.87 -6.70 3.25
CA ALA A 83 17.39 -5.33 3.40
C ALA A 83 16.66 -4.51 4.48
N MET A 84 15.51 -5.00 4.98
CA MET A 84 14.80 -4.43 6.12
C MET A 84 15.47 -4.53 7.52
N PRO A 85 16.60 -5.25 7.78
CA PRO A 85 17.26 -5.22 9.08
C PRO A 85 17.82 -3.84 9.45
N ARG A 86 17.25 -3.28 10.52
CA ARG A 86 17.84 -2.38 11.53
C ARG A 86 18.98 -1.49 11.02
N LEU A 87 18.64 -0.42 10.29
CA LEU A 87 19.40 0.82 10.43
C LEU A 87 19.47 1.09 11.93
N GLU A 88 20.68 1.18 12.47
CA GLU A 88 21.06 0.81 13.85
C GLU A 88 20.25 1.48 14.98
N ASP A 89 19.44 2.50 14.67
CA ASP A 89 18.53 3.21 15.60
C ASP A 89 17.10 3.50 15.07
N ARG A 90 16.67 2.98 13.91
CA ARG A 90 15.36 3.30 13.30
C ARG A 90 14.42 2.11 13.23
N GLU A 91 13.21 2.31 13.75
CA GLU A 91 12.10 1.36 13.58
C GLU A 91 11.64 1.39 12.11
N VAL A 92 11.77 0.26 11.42
CA VAL A 92 11.30 0.07 10.05
C VAL A 92 10.02 -0.75 10.08
N ARG A 93 9.00 -0.29 9.36
CA ARG A 93 7.73 -0.99 9.15
C ARG A 93 7.50 -1.16 7.66
N LEU A 94 6.82 -2.24 7.29
CA LEU A 94 6.47 -2.54 5.91
C LEU A 94 5.04 -2.10 5.65
N ALA A 95 4.86 -1.07 4.82
CA ALA A 95 3.54 -0.67 4.34
C ALA A 95 3.26 -1.32 2.98
N VAL A 96 2.10 -1.96 2.85
CA VAL A 96 1.65 -2.61 1.61
C VAL A 96 0.30 -2.04 1.22
N ILE A 97 0.18 -1.56 -0.01
CA ILE A 97 -1.08 -1.16 -0.62
C ILE A 97 -1.44 -2.22 -1.66
N ARG A 98 -2.65 -2.75 -1.56
CA ARG A 98 -3.17 -3.77 -2.47
C ARG A 98 -4.64 -3.52 -2.78
N ASP A 99 -5.01 -3.85 -3.99
CA ASP A 99 -6.41 -3.95 -4.40
C ASP A 99 -6.87 -5.37 -4.06
N GLY A 100 -8.03 -5.51 -3.45
CA GLY A 100 -8.56 -6.80 -3.02
C GLY A 100 -10.06 -6.94 -3.29
N ASP A 101 -10.48 -8.19 -3.38
CA ASP A 101 -11.84 -8.60 -3.75
C ASP A 101 -12.59 -9.26 -2.57
N GLU A 102 -12.08 -9.15 -1.34
CA GLU A 102 -12.76 -9.69 -0.15
C GLU A 102 -14.19 -9.18 0.00
#